data_AF-A0A853JHW3-F1
#
_entry.id   AF-A0A853JHW3-F1
#
_cell.length_a   1.000
_cell.length_b   1.000
_cell.length_c   1.000
_cell.angle_alpha   90.00
_cell.angle_beta   90.00
_cell.angle_gamma   90.00
#
_symmetry.space_group_name_H-M   'P 1'
#
loop_
_entity.id
_entity.type
_entity.pdbx_description
1 polymer ?
#
loop_
_entity_poly.entity_id
_entity_poly.type
_entity_poly.pdbx_seq_one_letter_code
_entity_poly.pdbx_strand_id
1 'polypeptide(L)'
;MGQNAGRVYTSQADIDRIEALAVQLPDEANVELRLDSGDTVAGVVAVRPVVQTFLGPGGEEGINAVVRIDDALEPGRSHYVWLGGVRELRRVGTN
;
A
#
# COMPACT_ATOMS: atom_id res chain seq x y z
N MET A 1 15.05 4.84 14.39
CA MET A 1 15.02 5.77 13.25
C MET A 1 13.70 5.53 12.52
N GLY A 2 12.78 6.49 12.56
CA GLY A 2 11.48 6.38 11.89
C GLY A 2 11.64 6.43 10.37
N GLN A 3 10.83 5.67 9.64
CA GLN A 3 10.78 5.77 8.19
C GLN A 3 9.99 7.03 7.81
N ASN A 4 10.43 7.75 6.77
CA ASN A 4 9.72 8.93 6.28
C ASN A 4 8.63 8.53 5.27
N ALA A 5 7.47 9.19 5.32
CA ALA A 5 6.41 9.06 4.34
C ALA A 5 6.01 10.44 3.79
N GLY A 6 5.62 10.49 2.52
CA GLY A 6 5.13 11.74 1.91
C GLY A 6 3.79 12.21 2.50
N ARG A 7 3.06 11.30 3.16
CA ARG A 7 1.82 11.57 3.89
C ARG A 7 1.64 10.52 4.99
N VAL A 8 1.13 10.97 6.13
CA VAL A 8 0.76 10.10 7.26
C VAL A 8 -0.69 10.35 7.66
N TYR A 9 -1.28 9.42 8.41
CA TYR A 9 -2.68 9.46 8.82
C TYR A 9 -2.80 9.32 10.34
N THR A 10 -3.59 10.19 10.95
CA THR A 10 -3.79 10.24 12.41
C THR A 10 -5.25 10.02 12.81
N SER A 11 -6.18 10.06 11.86
CA SER A 11 -7.59 9.79 12.12
C SER A 11 -7.83 8.28 12.24
N GLN A 12 -8.67 7.87 13.19
CA GLN A 12 -8.96 6.44 13.38
C GLN A 12 -9.59 5.80 12.13
N ALA A 13 -10.47 6.53 11.43
CA ALA A 13 -11.11 6.03 10.23
C ALA A 13 -10.12 5.74 9.09
N ASP A 14 -9.08 6.58 8.93
CA ASP A 14 -8.03 6.34 7.95
C ASP A 14 -7.13 5.17 8.35
N ILE A 15 -6.81 5.07 9.65
CA ILE A 15 -5.99 3.97 10.20
C ILE A 15 -6.70 2.63 9.99
N ASP A 16 -7.98 2.53 10.37
CA ASP A 16 -8.80 1.33 10.19
C ASP A 16 -8.85 0.90 8.71
N ARG A 17 -8.95 1.88 7.79
CA ARG A 17 -8.92 1.63 6.35
C ARG A 17 -7.57 1.07 5.89
N ILE A 18 -6.46 1.65 6.35
CA ILE A 18 -5.11 1.19 6.00
C ILE A 18 -4.87 -0.23 6.52
N GLU A 19 -5.29 -0.52 7.75
CA GLU A 19 -5.22 -1.87 8.35
C GLU A 19 -6.07 -2.87 7.56
N ALA A 20 -7.30 -2.51 7.21
CA ALA A 20 -8.19 -3.37 6.43
C ALA A 20 -7.63 -3.67 5.02
N LEU A 21 -6.95 -2.71 4.39
CA LEU A 21 -6.27 -2.94 3.11
C LEU A 21 -5.02 -3.82 3.29
N ALA A 22 -4.24 -3.62 4.36
CA ALA A 22 -3.06 -4.43 4.64
C ALA A 22 -3.40 -5.92 4.83
N VAL A 23 -4.49 -6.22 5.55
CA VAL A 23 -5.00 -7.61 5.70
C VAL A 23 -5.39 -8.23 4.35
N GLN A 24 -5.81 -7.41 3.38
CA GLN A 24 -6.20 -7.88 2.07
C GLN A 24 -5.02 -8.18 1.12
N LEU A 25 -3.79 -7.89 1.54
CA LEU A 25 -2.55 -8.06 0.78
C LEU A 25 -1.63 -9.13 1.40
N PRO A 26 -2.05 -10.41 1.44
CA PRO A 26 -1.17 -11.48 1.85
C PRO A 26 -0.04 -11.67 0.84
N ASP A 27 0.97 -12.42 1.27
CA ASP A 27 2.13 -12.73 0.44
C ASP A 27 1.70 -13.45 -0.85
N GLU A 28 2.37 -13.15 -1.96
CA GLU A 28 2.13 -13.74 -3.29
C GLU A 28 0.72 -13.53 -3.86
N ALA A 29 -0.08 -12.64 -3.27
CA ALA A 29 -1.43 -12.34 -3.77
C ALA A 29 -1.38 -11.60 -5.12
N ASN A 30 -2.15 -12.07 -6.10
CA ASN A 30 -2.41 -11.34 -7.34
C ASN A 30 -3.45 -10.25 -7.09
N VAL A 31 -3.08 -9.00 -7.31
CA VAL A 31 -3.91 -7.83 -6.98
C VAL A 31 -3.84 -6.75 -8.05
N GLU A 32 -4.88 -5.94 -8.06
CA GLU A 32 -4.99 -4.69 -8.80
C GLU A 32 -5.38 -3.59 -7.81
N LEU A 33 -4.55 -2.55 -7.73
CA LEU A 33 -4.72 -1.40 -6.84
C LEU A 33 -5.02 -0.17 -7.69
N ARG A 34 -6.14 0.48 -7.42
CA ARG A 34 -6.44 1.80 -7.98
C ARG A 34 -6.06 2.87 -6.98
N LEU A 35 -5.23 3.82 -7.38
CA LEU A 35 -4.76 4.91 -6.54
C LEU A 35 -5.69 6.12 -6.61
N ASP A 36 -5.62 6.99 -5.61
CA ASP A 36 -6.37 8.25 -5.60
C ASP A 36 -5.96 9.20 -6.75
N SER A 37 -4.75 9.05 -7.29
CA SER A 37 -4.30 9.76 -8.51
C SER A 37 -5.05 9.33 -9.77
N GLY A 38 -5.74 8.19 -9.75
CA GLY A 38 -6.34 7.55 -10.92
C GLY A 38 -5.46 6.46 -11.54
N ASP A 39 -4.20 6.35 -11.13
CA ASP A 39 -3.29 5.31 -11.61
C ASP A 39 -3.73 3.92 -11.13
N THR A 40 -3.41 2.89 -11.91
CA THR A 40 -3.65 1.50 -11.55
C THR A 40 -2.34 0.72 -11.53
N VAL A 41 -2.12 -0.04 -10.46
CA VAL A 41 -0.97 -0.92 -10.29
C VAL A 41 -1.47 -2.34 -10.15
N ALA A 42 -1.08 -3.22 -11.08
CA ALA A 42 -1.47 -4.62 -11.07
C ALA A 42 -0.23 -5.51 -11.01
N GLY A 43 -0.30 -6.58 -10.21
CA GLY A 43 0.84 -7.47 -10.03
C GLY A 43 0.70 -8.40 -8.83
N VAL A 44 1.83 -8.97 -8.43
CA VAL A 44 1.94 -9.89 -7.30
C VAL A 44 2.46 -9.14 -6.09
N VAL A 45 1.85 -9.36 -4.92
CA VAL A 45 2.38 -8.87 -3.64
C VAL A 45 3.70 -9.57 -3.35
N ALA A 46 4.79 -8.84 -3.51
CA ALA A 46 6.15 -9.36 -3.33
C ALA A 46 6.72 -9.05 -1.94
N VAL A 47 6.24 -7.97 -1.30
CA VAL A 47 6.49 -7.69 0.13
C VAL A 47 5.19 -7.18 0.73
N ARG A 48 4.72 -7.89 1.75
CA ARG A 48 3.52 -7.51 2.50
C ARG A 48 3.67 -6.14 3.15
N PRO A 49 2.60 -5.34 3.18
CA PRO A 49 2.61 -4.10 3.90
C PRO A 49 2.64 -4.32 5.42
N VAL A 50 3.41 -3.48 6.11
CA VAL A 50 3.41 -3.41 7.58
C VAL A 50 2.87 -2.05 7.98
N VAL A 51 1.79 -2.05 8.77
CA VAL A 51 1.21 -0.86 9.37
C VAL A 51 2.07 -0.44 10.55
N GLN A 52 2.60 0.78 10.50
CA GLN A 52 3.52 1.30 11.51
C GLN A 52 3.52 2.83 11.50
N THR A 53 4.20 3.43 12.47
CA THR A 53 4.42 4.87 12.53
C THR A 53 5.47 5.30 11.52
N PHE A 54 5.16 6.38 10.79
CA PHE A 54 6.05 7.10 9.89
C PHE A 54 6.14 8.56 10.31
N LEU A 55 7.23 9.21 9.90
CA LEU A 55 7.38 10.67 9.99
C LEU A 55 6.94 11.30 8.66
N GLY A 56 5.92 12.14 8.72
CA GLY A 56 5.38 12.90 7.61
C GLY A 56 6.09 14.24 7.37
N PRO A 57 5.64 15.01 6.36
CA PRO A 57 6.17 16.33 6.08
C PRO A 57 6.06 17.27 7.29
N GLY A 58 7.14 17.99 7.61
CA GLY A 58 7.15 18.90 8.77
C GLY A 58 7.31 18.21 10.13
N GLY A 59 7.62 16.92 10.16
CA GLY A 59 7.88 16.18 11.40
C GLY A 59 6.63 15.69 12.11
N GLU A 60 5.48 15.68 11.43
CA GLU A 60 4.27 15.06 11.97
C GLU A 60 4.44 13.54 12.06
N GLU A 61 4.01 12.92 13.16
CA GLU A 61 3.97 11.47 13.29
C GLU A 61 2.57 10.95 12.97
N GLY A 62 2.49 9.84 12.24
CA GLY A 62 1.23 9.18 11.98
C GLY A 62 1.44 7.80 11.37
N ILE A 63 0.34 7.14 11.04
CA ILE A 63 0.33 5.77 10.53
C ILE A 63 0.31 5.79 9.00
N ASN A 64 1.05 4.85 8.41
CA ASN A 64 0.89 4.47 7.02
C ASN A 64 1.41 3.02 6.84
N ALA A 65 1.40 2.54 5.61
CA ALA A 65 2.02 1.29 5.21
C ALA A 65 2.39 1.34 3.72
N VAL A 66 3.43 0.62 3.34
CA VAL A 66 3.88 0.49 1.94
C VAL A 66 3.85 -0.98 1.54
N VAL A 67 3.27 -1.29 0.38
CA VAL A 67 3.32 -2.62 -0.24
C VAL A 67 4.27 -2.59 -1.44
N ARG A 68 5.03 -3.67 -1.63
CA ARG A 68 5.78 -3.89 -2.89
C ARG A 68 4.99 -4.82 -3.79
N ILE A 69 4.66 -4.37 -4.99
CA ILE A 69 4.01 -5.14 -6.04
C ILE A 69 5.00 -5.37 -7.17
N ASP A 70 5.26 -6.63 -7.52
CA ASP A 70 6.01 -6.95 -8.73
C ASP A 70 5.06 -6.99 -9.93
N ASP A 71 5.39 -6.22 -10.97
CA ASP A 71 4.52 -5.96 -12.13
C ASP A 71 4.24 -7.26 -12.92
N ALA A 72 2.97 -7.51 -13.24
CA ALA A 72 2.57 -8.70 -13.99
C ALA A 72 2.93 -8.64 -15.49
N LEU A 73 3.04 -7.45 -16.07
CA LEU A 73 3.33 -7.24 -17.49
C LEU A 73 4.81 -7.02 -17.76
N GLU A 74 5.54 -6.49 -16.77
CA GLU A 74 6.97 -6.20 -16.87
C GLU A 74 7.78 -6.93 -15.79
N PRO A 75 8.18 -8.20 -16.02
CA PRO A 75 8.99 -8.96 -15.07
C PRO A 75 10.27 -8.21 -14.69
N GLY A 76 10.50 -8.03 -13.39
CA GLY A 76 11.65 -7.29 -12.85
C GLY A 76 11.37 -5.83 -12.52
N ARG A 77 10.17 -5.31 -12.85
CA ARG A 77 9.70 -4.01 -12.39
C ARG A 77 8.91 -4.17 -11.07
N SER A 78 9.32 -3.47 -10.03
CA SER A 78 8.59 -3.42 -8.76
C SER A 78 8.03 -2.02 -8.50
N HIS A 79 6.80 -1.97 -8.02
CA HIS A 79 6.09 -0.77 -7.60
C HIS A 79 6.00 -0.73 -6.07
N TYR A 80 6.34 0.42 -5.48
CA TYR A 80 6.16 0.69 -4.05
C TYR A 80 4.94 1.57 -3.87
N VAL A 81 3.87 1.04 -3.30
CA VAL A 81 2.57 1.71 -3.21
C VAL A 81 2.23 2.00 -1.76
N TRP A 82 1.94 3.26 -1.46
CA TRP A 82 1.44 3.68 -0.15
C TRP A 82 -0.04 3.36 0.01
N LEU A 83 -0.39 2.63 1.05
CA LEU A 83 -1.75 2.17 1.29
C LEU A 83 -2.73 3.30 1.58
N GLY A 84 -2.27 4.38 2.21
CA GLY A 84 -3.11 5.55 2.42
C GLY A 84 -3.59 6.23 1.13
N GLY A 85 -2.93 5.99 -0.01
CA GLY A 85 -3.35 6.50 -1.32
C GLY A 85 -4.10 5.48 -2.18
N VAL A 86 -4.41 4.31 -1.64
CA VAL A 86 -5.15 3.26 -2.36
C VAL A 86 -6.64 3.51 -2.22
N ARG A 87 -7.29 3.79 -3.35
CA ARG A 87 -8.73 4.02 -3.46
C ARG A 87 -9.53 2.72 -3.49
N GLU A 88 -9.04 1.73 -4.23
CA GLU A 88 -9.71 0.45 -4.40
C GLU A 88 -8.67 -0.67 -4.53
N LEU A 89 -8.97 -1.82 -3.93
CA LEU A 89 -8.17 -3.04 -4.02
C LEU A 89 -9.06 -4.15 -4.57
N ARG A 90 -8.59 -4.81 -5.63
CA ARG A 90 -9.24 -5.98 -6.21
C ARG A 90 -8.27 -7.14 -6.22
N ARG A 91 -8.68 -8.28 -5.65
CA ARG A 91 -7.95 -9.54 -5.81
C ARG A 91 -8.29 -10.14 -7.17
N VAL A 92 -7.25 -10.48 -7.93
CA VAL A 92 -7.37 -11.18 -9.20
C VAL A 92 -7.13 -12.64 -8.86
N GLY A 93 -8.19 -13.44 -8.71
CA GLY A 93 -8.04 -14.85 -8.37
C GLY A 93 -7.17 -15.57 -9.40
N THR A 94 -6.30 -16.47 -8.95
CA THR A 94 -5.68 -17.46 -9.82
C THR A 94 -6.81 -18.41 -10.26
N ASN A 95 -7.29 -18.25 -11.48
CA ASN A 95 -8.25 -19.19 -12.08
C ASN A 95 -7.61 -20.57 -12.26
#